data_AF-A0A5B8XST6-F1
#
_entry.id   AF-A0A5B8XST6-F1
#
_cell.length_a   1.000
_cell.length_b   1.000
_cell.length_c   1.000
_cell.angle_alpha   90.00
_cell.angle_beta   90.00
_cell.angle_gamma   90.00
#
_symmetry.space_group_name_H-M   'P 1'
#
loop_
_entity.id
_entity.type
_entity.pdbx_description
1 polymer ?
#
loop_
_entity_poly.entity_id
_entity_poly.type
_entity_poly.pdbx_seq_one_letter_code
_entity_poly.pdbx_strand_id
1 'polypeptide(L)'
;MKNLLTLIAILLSFTSLEAFAQYNRAAGQSAPKMERRVQFEDESGRIQERVDYVQPKRDEYGNAGGSQFDLAVDGAFEGQTVVVVQLYNFPFEQTRQALKQKGFGVYRFQGAPEIGEFKKALKKANQFWLISDAATHLSDAHVKEIKSFFDSGRGVYIWGDNQPYYADANVVGKALIGATMQGDLMGDQVVSMKEKKYQKSGIIPNLLLSTGIEMIYEGITIATIQPTDDLQPLIYGSAGNLVTAFYDKGGKRVIFDGGFTRLYNKWDTAGTGRYVMNAAAWLANYERFGDQVVGLKTETKKD
;
A
#
# COMPACT_ATOMS: atom_id res chain seq x y z
N MET A 1 56.75 -2.19 -32.68
CA MET A 1 55.51 -1.41 -32.59
C MET A 1 54.33 -2.32 -32.85
N LYS A 2 53.26 -2.12 -32.06
CA LYS A 2 51.95 -2.78 -32.10
C LYS A 2 51.78 -4.02 -31.20
N ASN A 3 50.80 -3.85 -30.31
CA ASN A 3 49.86 -4.83 -29.75
C ASN A 3 50.31 -5.53 -28.47
N LEU A 4 49.50 -5.64 -27.41
CA LEU A 4 48.18 -5.09 -27.10
C LEU A 4 47.96 -5.45 -25.63
N LEU A 5 47.57 -4.50 -24.78
CA LEU A 5 47.10 -4.79 -23.43
C LEU A 5 45.89 -5.73 -23.51
N THR A 6 45.98 -6.91 -22.90
CA THR A 6 44.80 -7.73 -22.67
C THR A 6 44.07 -7.20 -21.45
N LEU A 7 42.97 -6.51 -21.72
CA LEU A 7 41.94 -6.09 -20.77
C LEU A 7 41.46 -7.30 -19.96
N ILE A 8 41.61 -7.25 -18.64
CA ILE A 8 40.71 -7.97 -17.72
C ILE A 8 39.44 -7.12 -17.68
N ALA A 9 38.53 -7.39 -18.60
CA ALA A 9 37.19 -6.82 -18.58
C ALA A 9 36.33 -7.67 -17.64
N ILE A 10 36.00 -7.03 -16.52
CA ILE A 10 35.01 -7.40 -15.51
C ILE A 10 33.75 -7.99 -16.17
N LEU A 11 33.53 -9.30 -16.01
CA LEU A 11 32.24 -9.94 -16.25
C LEU A 11 31.52 -10.07 -14.89
N LEU A 12 31.09 -8.93 -14.35
CA LEU A 12 30.17 -8.84 -13.22
C LEU A 12 28.99 -7.99 -13.66
N SER A 13 28.11 -8.54 -14.47
CA SER A 13 26.90 -7.83 -14.90
C SER A 13 25.77 -8.77 -15.29
N PHE A 14 25.39 -9.75 -14.45
CA PHE A 14 24.12 -10.49 -14.60
C PHE A 14 23.59 -11.05 -13.26
N THR A 15 23.45 -10.23 -12.22
CA THR A 15 22.74 -10.64 -10.99
C THR A 15 21.73 -9.61 -10.48
N SER A 16 21.17 -8.75 -11.34
CA SER A 16 20.19 -7.73 -10.91
C SER A 16 18.83 -7.80 -11.62
N LEU A 17 18.45 -8.94 -12.21
CA LEU A 17 17.19 -9.08 -12.98
C LEU A 17 16.11 -9.95 -12.32
N GLU A 18 16.36 -10.56 -11.15
CA GLU A 18 15.34 -11.30 -10.39
C GLU A 18 14.75 -10.52 -9.21
N ALA A 19 15.26 -9.31 -8.93
CA ALA A 19 14.79 -8.52 -7.80
C ALA A 19 13.40 -7.92 -8.10
N PHE A 20 12.37 -8.51 -7.48
CA PHE A 20 11.00 -8.02 -7.35
C PHE A 20 10.05 -8.20 -8.56
N ALA A 21 9.95 -9.41 -9.12
CA ALA A 21 8.98 -9.71 -10.19
C ALA A 21 7.51 -9.38 -9.83
N GLN A 22 7.18 -9.25 -8.55
CA GLN A 22 5.85 -8.90 -8.06
C GLN A 22 5.56 -7.38 -8.07
N TYR A 23 6.58 -6.53 -8.20
CA TYR A 23 6.41 -5.07 -8.26
C TYR A 23 6.52 -4.55 -9.69
N ASN A 24 5.70 -3.54 -10.02
CA ASN A 24 5.80 -2.86 -11.30
C ASN A 24 7.08 -2.01 -11.36
N ARG A 25 7.52 -1.66 -12.57
CA ARG A 25 8.63 -0.70 -12.79
C ARG A 25 8.38 0.68 -12.17
N ALA A 26 7.12 1.03 -11.93
CA ALA A 26 6.72 2.28 -11.29
C ALA A 26 6.89 2.28 -9.77
N ALA A 27 7.25 1.16 -9.14
CA ALA A 27 7.36 1.05 -7.68
C ALA A 27 8.17 2.19 -7.05
N GLY A 28 7.55 2.88 -6.08
CA GLY A 28 8.15 4.02 -5.40
C GLY A 28 8.10 5.34 -6.17
N GLN A 29 7.39 5.42 -7.30
CA GLN A 29 7.21 6.66 -8.06
C GLN A 29 5.75 7.11 -7.97
N SER A 30 5.50 8.28 -7.39
CA SER A 30 4.12 8.81 -7.29
C SER A 30 3.58 9.32 -8.62
N ALA A 31 4.44 9.92 -9.44
CA ALA A 31 4.11 10.39 -10.80
C ALA A 31 4.99 9.68 -11.85
N PRO A 32 4.77 8.37 -12.11
CA PRO A 32 5.60 7.60 -13.01
C PRO A 32 5.47 8.10 -14.46
N LYS A 33 6.56 8.01 -15.22
CA LYS A 33 6.57 8.30 -16.66
C LYS A 33 6.55 6.99 -17.46
N MET A 34 6.01 7.03 -18.67
CA MET A 34 6.06 5.92 -19.62
C MET A 34 7.12 6.16 -20.69
N GLU A 35 7.80 5.09 -21.08
CA GLU A 35 8.71 5.09 -22.22
C GLU A 35 7.93 5.15 -23.53
N ARG A 36 8.31 6.09 -24.41
CA ARG A 36 7.80 6.20 -25.77
C ARG A 36 8.97 6.21 -26.73
N ARG A 37 9.05 5.20 -27.59
CA ARG A 37 10.02 5.15 -28.69
C ARG A 37 9.58 6.12 -29.78
N VAL A 38 10.47 7.03 -30.14
CA VAL A 38 10.22 8.05 -31.17
C VAL A 38 11.28 7.90 -32.24
N GLN A 39 10.83 7.79 -33.48
CA GLN A 39 11.69 7.84 -34.65
C GLN A 39 11.85 9.30 -35.09
N PHE A 40 13.08 9.71 -35.37
CA PHE A 40 13.39 11.02 -35.93
C PHE A 40 14.46 10.90 -37.00
N GLU A 41 14.44 11.81 -37.96
CA GLU A 41 15.48 11.91 -39.00
C GLU A 41 16.61 12.81 -38.49
N ASP A 42 17.85 12.32 -38.52
CA ASP A 42 19.02 13.12 -38.16
C ASP A 42 19.46 14.05 -39.30
N GLU A 43 20.46 14.91 -39.04
CA GLU A 43 20.98 15.88 -40.01
C GLU A 43 21.55 15.22 -41.29
N SER A 44 21.81 13.92 -41.26
CA SER A 44 22.29 13.14 -42.41
C SER A 44 21.18 12.42 -43.19
N GLY A 45 19.91 12.63 -42.81
CA GLY A 45 18.75 11.98 -43.42
C GLY A 45 18.51 10.55 -42.93
N ARG A 46 19.16 10.11 -41.84
CA ARG A 46 19.00 8.74 -41.31
C ARG A 46 17.94 8.73 -40.22
N ILE A 47 17.06 7.73 -40.26
CA ILE A 47 16.09 7.49 -39.20
C ILE A 47 16.82 6.90 -37.98
N GLN A 48 16.75 7.61 -36.88
CA GLN A 48 17.23 7.21 -35.55
C GLN A 48 16.04 6.94 -34.64
N GLU A 49 16.22 6.06 -33.65
CA GLU A 49 15.26 5.85 -32.57
C GLU A 49 15.82 6.43 -31.27
N ARG A 50 14.97 7.13 -30.51
CA ARG A 50 15.25 7.49 -29.11
C ARG A 50 14.08 7.13 -28.22
N VAL A 51 14.36 7.00 -26.93
CA VAL A 51 13.35 6.81 -25.89
C VAL A 51 13.04 8.16 -25.25
N ASP A 52 11.81 8.63 -25.43
CA ASP A 52 11.27 9.77 -24.69
C ASP A 52 10.52 9.26 -23.44
N TYR A 53 10.59 10.00 -22.34
CA TYR A 53 9.79 9.73 -21.13
C TYR A 53 8.62 10.71 -21.06
N VAL A 54 7.40 10.21 -21.26
CA VAL A 54 6.18 11.02 -21.31
C VAL A 54 5.24 10.71 -20.14
N GLN A 55 4.36 11.65 -19.82
CA GLN A 55 3.32 11.42 -18.81
C GLN A 55 2.35 10.35 -19.31
N PRO A 56 1.90 9.41 -18.46
CA PRO A 56 0.87 8.46 -18.82
C PRO A 56 -0.48 9.17 -18.99
N LYS A 57 -1.42 8.50 -19.66
CA LYS A 57 -2.83 8.93 -19.63
C LYS A 57 -3.28 8.98 -18.18
N ARG A 58 -3.85 10.11 -17.76
CA ARG A 58 -4.35 10.31 -16.40
C ARG A 58 -5.82 9.89 -16.28
N ASP A 59 -6.24 9.49 -15.09
CA ASP A 59 -7.66 9.39 -14.72
C ASP A 59 -8.29 10.78 -14.58
N GLU A 60 -9.58 10.85 -14.27
CA GLU A 60 -10.30 12.13 -14.13
C GLU A 60 -9.81 12.98 -12.95
N TYR A 61 -9.07 12.39 -12.01
CA TYR A 61 -8.50 13.06 -10.85
C TYR A 61 -7.03 13.41 -11.03
N GLY A 62 -6.37 12.98 -12.11
CA GLY A 62 -4.98 13.31 -12.41
C GLY A 62 -3.97 12.24 -12.00
N ASN A 63 -4.37 11.08 -11.49
CA ASN A 63 -3.45 9.95 -11.23
C ASN A 63 -3.13 9.19 -12.52
N ALA A 64 -1.99 8.51 -12.56
CA ALA A 64 -1.62 7.68 -13.71
C ALA A 64 -2.67 6.57 -13.98
N GLY A 65 -3.17 6.43 -15.20
CA GLY A 65 -4.21 5.45 -15.54
C GLY A 65 -3.66 4.05 -15.81
N GLY A 66 -4.29 3.03 -15.23
CA GLY A 66 -3.97 1.61 -15.45
C GLY A 66 -3.13 0.96 -14.34
N SER A 67 -3.22 -0.37 -14.21
CA SER A 67 -2.64 -1.13 -13.09
C SER A 67 -1.11 -1.31 -13.16
N GLN A 68 -0.50 -1.07 -14.32
CA GLN A 68 0.95 -1.05 -14.51
C GLN A 68 1.65 0.08 -13.73
N PHE A 69 0.88 1.03 -13.19
CA PHE A 69 1.37 2.12 -12.34
C PHE A 69 1.02 1.92 -10.86
N ASP A 70 0.43 0.78 -10.48
CA ASP A 70 0.30 0.39 -9.08
C ASP A 70 1.64 -0.12 -8.55
N LEU A 71 1.80 -0.30 -7.23
CA LEU A 71 3.01 -0.89 -6.64
C LEU A 71 3.26 -2.30 -7.17
N ALA A 72 2.25 -3.15 -7.15
CA ALA A 72 2.36 -4.56 -7.54
C ALA A 72 1.68 -4.88 -8.87
N VAL A 73 2.23 -5.87 -9.57
CA VAL A 73 1.59 -6.46 -10.75
C VAL A 73 0.28 -7.14 -10.36
N ASP A 74 -0.68 -7.19 -11.27
CA ASP A 74 -1.93 -7.92 -11.04
C ASP A 74 -1.64 -9.41 -10.83
N GLY A 75 -2.37 -10.06 -9.93
CA GLY A 75 -2.15 -11.48 -9.56
C GLY A 75 -0.87 -11.80 -8.79
N ALA A 76 -0.02 -10.80 -8.48
CA ALA A 76 1.25 -10.98 -7.75
C ALA A 76 1.15 -11.86 -6.49
N PHE A 77 0.03 -11.76 -5.78
CA PHE A 77 -0.19 -12.40 -4.48
C PHE A 77 -1.27 -13.49 -4.55
N GLU A 78 -1.46 -14.14 -5.70
CA GLU A 78 -2.38 -15.27 -5.83
C GLU A 78 -2.17 -16.33 -4.75
N GLY A 79 -3.27 -16.77 -4.12
CA GLY A 79 -3.26 -17.73 -3.03
C GLY A 79 -3.03 -17.13 -1.64
N GLN A 80 -2.64 -15.85 -1.55
CA GLN A 80 -2.48 -15.16 -0.27
C GLN A 80 -3.82 -14.69 0.28
N THR A 81 -3.95 -14.59 1.61
CA THR A 81 -5.21 -14.21 2.28
C THR A 81 -5.02 -13.04 3.22
N VAL A 82 -5.85 -12.00 3.02
CA VAL A 82 -6.07 -10.92 3.99
C VAL A 82 -7.18 -11.33 4.93
N VAL A 83 -6.90 -11.35 6.24
CA VAL A 83 -7.96 -11.45 7.26
C VAL A 83 -8.41 -10.05 7.60
N VAL A 84 -9.72 -9.80 7.50
CA VAL A 84 -10.33 -8.51 7.82
C VAL A 84 -11.30 -8.70 8.98
N VAL A 85 -11.12 -7.95 10.06
CA VAL A 85 -12.13 -7.77 11.11
C VAL A 85 -12.78 -6.41 10.88
N GLN A 86 -14.03 -6.43 10.43
CA GLN A 86 -14.81 -5.23 10.16
C GLN A 86 -15.82 -5.02 11.29
N LEU A 87 -15.52 -4.10 12.21
CA LEU A 87 -16.38 -3.80 13.36
C LEU A 87 -17.47 -2.78 13.00
N TYR A 88 -17.14 -1.80 12.16
CA TYR A 88 -18.13 -0.87 11.61
C TYR A 88 -18.73 -1.39 10.30
N ASN A 89 -20.06 -1.45 10.22
CA ASN A 89 -20.76 -2.06 9.09
C ASN A 89 -20.88 -1.11 7.87
N PHE A 90 -20.33 -1.54 6.73
CA PHE A 90 -20.49 -0.90 5.42
C PHE A 90 -20.24 -1.89 4.27
N PRO A 91 -20.65 -1.59 3.02
CA PRO A 91 -20.35 -2.43 1.85
C PRO A 91 -18.85 -2.53 1.55
N PHE A 92 -18.27 -3.73 1.65
CA PHE A 92 -16.82 -3.95 1.47
C PHE A 92 -16.40 -4.42 0.07
N GLU A 93 -17.33 -4.50 -0.87
CA GLU A 93 -17.09 -5.24 -2.13
C GLU A 93 -16.06 -4.56 -3.04
N GLN A 94 -16.01 -3.22 -3.05
CA GLN A 94 -14.99 -2.49 -3.82
C GLN A 94 -13.58 -2.76 -3.28
N THR A 95 -13.42 -2.77 -1.95
CA THR A 95 -12.14 -3.15 -1.31
C THR A 95 -11.78 -4.59 -1.63
N ARG A 96 -12.74 -5.52 -1.55
CA ARG A 96 -12.53 -6.93 -1.91
C ARG A 96 -12.08 -7.09 -3.36
N GLN A 97 -12.69 -6.37 -4.30
CA GLN A 97 -12.35 -6.42 -5.73
C GLN A 97 -10.93 -5.89 -5.98
N ALA A 98 -10.55 -4.78 -5.36
CA ALA A 98 -9.20 -4.23 -5.47
C ALA A 98 -8.13 -5.19 -4.92
N LEU A 99 -8.39 -5.81 -3.76
CA LEU A 99 -7.50 -6.85 -3.21
C LEU A 99 -7.40 -8.06 -4.14
N LYS A 100 -8.54 -8.52 -4.69
CA LYS A 100 -8.59 -9.64 -5.63
C LYS A 100 -7.79 -9.37 -6.90
N GLN A 101 -7.79 -8.14 -7.41
CA GLN A 101 -7.00 -7.77 -8.59
C GLN A 101 -5.50 -8.04 -8.39
N LYS A 102 -4.99 -7.87 -7.17
CA LYS A 102 -3.59 -8.19 -6.82
C LYS A 102 -3.36 -9.64 -6.42
N GLY A 103 -4.39 -10.50 -6.50
CA GLY A 103 -4.32 -11.92 -6.20
C GLY A 103 -4.73 -12.29 -4.76
N PHE A 104 -5.03 -11.31 -3.90
CA PHE A 104 -5.41 -11.60 -2.53
C PHE A 104 -6.84 -12.15 -2.41
N GLY A 105 -6.99 -13.25 -1.68
CA GLY A 105 -8.26 -13.64 -1.06
C GLY A 105 -8.56 -12.80 0.18
N VAL A 106 -9.84 -12.72 0.56
CA VAL A 106 -10.30 -11.99 1.75
C VAL A 106 -11.15 -12.90 2.63
N TYR A 107 -10.69 -13.14 3.86
CA TYR A 107 -11.46 -13.78 4.92
C TYR A 107 -11.98 -12.70 5.88
N ARG A 108 -13.28 -12.39 5.82
CA ARG A 108 -13.88 -11.25 6.53
C ARG A 108 -14.76 -11.71 7.68
N PHE A 109 -14.49 -11.18 8.87
CA PHE A 109 -15.39 -11.18 10.01
C PHE A 109 -16.20 -9.88 10.03
N GLN A 110 -17.51 -9.99 10.26
CA GLN A 110 -18.38 -8.86 10.58
C GLN A 110 -18.60 -8.85 12.10
N GLY A 111 -18.03 -7.87 12.78
CA GLY A 111 -17.92 -7.84 14.24
C GLY A 111 -16.70 -8.61 14.77
N ALA A 112 -16.57 -8.62 16.10
CA ALA A 112 -15.48 -9.31 16.77
C ALA A 112 -15.66 -10.84 16.66
N PRO A 113 -14.67 -11.57 16.13
CA PRO A 113 -14.74 -13.02 16.02
C PRO A 113 -14.59 -13.72 17.38
N GLU A 114 -14.95 -15.01 17.41
CA GLU A 114 -14.50 -15.89 18.49
C GLU A 114 -12.98 -16.11 18.40
N ILE A 115 -12.28 -16.02 19.54
CA ILE A 115 -10.81 -16.04 19.57
C ILE A 115 -10.21 -17.31 18.94
N GLY A 116 -10.88 -18.45 19.09
CA GLY A 116 -10.44 -19.72 18.50
C GLY A 116 -10.51 -19.73 16.98
N GLU A 117 -11.53 -19.09 16.41
CA GLU A 117 -11.67 -18.94 14.96
C GLU A 117 -10.69 -17.91 14.42
N PHE A 118 -10.54 -16.79 15.11
CA PHE A 118 -9.61 -15.73 14.75
C PHE A 118 -8.17 -16.25 14.62
N LYS A 119 -7.71 -17.06 15.58
CA LYS A 119 -6.40 -17.73 15.53
C LYS A 119 -6.25 -18.64 14.31
N LYS A 120 -7.29 -19.40 13.96
CA LYS A 120 -7.26 -20.28 12.77
C LYS A 120 -7.17 -19.47 11.48
N ALA A 121 -7.88 -18.34 11.41
CA ALA A 121 -7.82 -17.44 10.27
C ALA A 121 -6.43 -16.81 10.12
N LEU A 122 -5.87 -16.25 11.20
CA LEU A 122 -4.54 -15.60 11.17
C LEU A 122 -3.41 -16.56 10.79
N LYS A 123 -3.48 -17.85 11.15
CA LYS A 123 -2.49 -18.86 10.71
C LYS A 123 -2.37 -19.00 9.20
N LYS A 124 -3.43 -18.72 8.45
CA LYS A 124 -3.47 -18.79 6.98
C LYS A 124 -3.25 -17.42 6.32
N ALA A 125 -3.27 -16.35 7.11
CA ALA A 125 -3.22 -14.99 6.61
C ALA A 125 -1.77 -14.55 6.39
N ASN A 126 -1.53 -13.78 5.32
CA ASN A 126 -0.28 -13.06 5.17
C ASN A 126 -0.31 -11.68 5.83
N GLN A 127 -1.51 -11.11 5.98
CA GLN A 127 -1.73 -9.81 6.62
C GLN A 127 -3.11 -9.74 7.31
N PHE A 128 -3.23 -8.84 8.28
CA PHE A 128 -4.43 -8.63 9.10
C PHE A 128 -4.90 -7.18 9.04
N TRP A 129 -6.19 -6.95 8.80
CA TRP A 129 -6.80 -5.62 8.71
C TRP A 129 -7.89 -5.48 9.77
N LEU A 130 -7.86 -4.39 10.52
CA LEU A 130 -8.86 -3.98 11.49
C LEU A 130 -9.56 -2.72 10.99
N ILE A 131 -10.89 -2.76 10.91
CA ILE A 131 -11.73 -1.58 10.73
C ILE A 131 -12.47 -1.38 12.05
N SER A 132 -12.08 -0.34 12.78
CA SER A 132 -12.59 -0.03 14.11
C SER A 132 -14.04 0.45 14.08
N ASP A 133 -14.65 0.47 15.26
CA ASP A 133 -15.97 1.03 15.52
C ASP A 133 -15.89 2.03 16.70
N ALA A 134 -17.05 2.56 17.11
CA ALA A 134 -17.28 3.50 18.20
C ALA A 134 -16.96 2.95 19.61
N ALA A 135 -16.93 1.63 19.76
CA ALA A 135 -16.72 0.94 21.02
C ALA A 135 -15.64 -0.13 20.86
N THR A 136 -15.03 -0.54 21.99
CA THR A 136 -14.07 -1.64 22.00
C THR A 136 -14.83 -2.96 21.99
N HIS A 137 -14.55 -3.78 20.98
CA HIS A 137 -15.14 -5.11 20.78
C HIS A 137 -14.12 -6.23 20.94
N LEU A 138 -12.83 -5.96 20.69
CA LEU A 138 -11.78 -6.95 20.80
C LEU A 138 -11.34 -7.13 22.25
N SER A 139 -11.34 -8.39 22.72
CA SER A 139 -10.78 -8.73 24.03
C SER A 139 -9.25 -8.69 24.04
N ASP A 140 -8.65 -8.67 25.24
CA ASP A 140 -7.19 -8.76 25.42
C ASP A 140 -6.57 -9.96 24.71
N ALA A 141 -7.31 -11.07 24.62
CA ALA A 141 -6.85 -12.26 23.92
C ALA A 141 -6.70 -12.02 22.41
N HIS A 142 -7.58 -11.23 21.80
CA HIS A 142 -7.48 -10.82 20.40
C HIS A 142 -6.27 -9.91 20.20
N VAL A 143 -6.12 -8.90 21.05
CA VAL A 143 -5.00 -7.95 20.98
C VAL A 143 -3.66 -8.68 21.11
N LYS A 144 -3.56 -9.64 22.01
CA LYS A 144 -2.37 -10.49 22.16
C LYS A 144 -2.07 -11.31 20.91
N GLU A 145 -3.09 -11.88 20.27
CA GLU A 145 -2.90 -12.65 19.03
C GLU A 145 -2.47 -11.73 17.87
N ILE A 146 -3.07 -10.54 17.73
CA ILE A 146 -2.68 -9.54 16.73
C ILE A 146 -1.22 -9.11 16.95
N LYS A 147 -0.82 -8.90 18.21
CA LYS A 147 0.56 -8.57 18.54
C LYS A 147 1.52 -9.70 18.16
N SER A 148 1.18 -10.95 18.48
CA SER A 148 1.98 -12.12 18.08
C SER A 148 2.11 -12.22 16.56
N PHE A 149 1.02 -11.99 15.83
CA PHE A 149 1.00 -11.96 14.36
C PHE A 149 1.93 -10.86 13.81
N PHE A 150 1.82 -9.64 14.34
CA PHE A 150 2.70 -8.51 13.99
C PHE A 150 4.17 -8.78 14.32
N ASP A 151 4.46 -9.32 15.51
CA ASP A 151 5.82 -9.63 15.97
C ASP A 151 6.48 -10.73 15.14
N SER A 152 5.70 -11.58 14.45
CA SER A 152 6.23 -12.54 13.46
C SER A 152 6.73 -11.87 12.17
N GLY A 153 6.44 -10.58 11.98
CA GLY A 153 6.79 -9.77 10.80
C GLY A 153 5.66 -9.63 9.79
N ARG A 154 4.47 -10.13 10.07
CA ARG A 154 3.31 -10.02 9.18
C ARG A 154 2.66 -8.64 9.29
N GLY A 155 2.16 -8.13 8.16
CA GLY A 155 1.61 -6.79 8.07
C GLY A 155 0.27 -6.63 8.79
N VAL A 156 0.09 -5.48 9.44
CA VAL A 156 -1.19 -5.07 10.05
C VAL A 156 -1.69 -3.76 9.43
N TYR A 157 -2.97 -3.67 9.10
CA TYR A 157 -3.62 -2.42 8.71
C TYR A 157 -4.69 -2.05 9.74
N ILE A 158 -4.51 -0.93 10.42
CA ILE A 158 -5.46 -0.40 11.39
C ILE A 158 -6.18 0.82 10.82
N TRP A 159 -7.48 0.68 10.63
CA TRP A 159 -8.38 1.73 10.20
C TRP A 159 -9.22 2.22 11.38
N GLY A 160 -9.16 3.53 11.62
CA GLY A 160 -10.13 4.27 12.43
C GLY A 160 -10.84 5.31 11.58
N ASP A 161 -11.76 6.02 12.22
CA ASP A 161 -12.34 7.25 11.70
C ASP A 161 -12.51 8.24 12.87
N ASN A 162 -13.12 9.39 12.65
CA ASN A 162 -13.41 10.40 13.67
C ASN A 162 -13.99 9.83 14.97
N GLN A 163 -13.80 10.54 16.10
CA GLN A 163 -14.40 10.16 17.37
C GLN A 163 -15.91 9.86 17.21
N PRO A 164 -16.42 8.71 17.70
CA PRO A 164 -15.74 7.68 18.51
C PRO A 164 -15.11 6.50 17.75
N TYR A 165 -15.09 6.50 16.41
CA TYR A 165 -14.84 5.35 15.53
C TYR A 165 -13.37 4.86 15.41
N TYR A 166 -12.60 4.98 16.49
CA TYR A 166 -11.22 4.46 16.59
C TYR A 166 -10.97 3.67 17.87
N ALA A 167 -12.01 3.19 18.55
CA ALA A 167 -11.89 2.54 19.85
C ALA A 167 -10.92 1.34 19.84
N ASP A 168 -11.17 0.33 18.99
CA ASP A 168 -10.27 -0.82 18.84
C ASP A 168 -8.97 -0.46 18.10
N ALA A 169 -9.02 0.51 17.17
CA ALA A 169 -7.82 1.02 16.50
C ALA A 169 -6.77 1.52 17.52
N ASN A 170 -7.22 2.26 18.54
CA ASN A 170 -6.35 2.77 19.60
C ASN A 170 -5.87 1.66 20.55
N VAL A 171 -6.74 0.71 20.89
CA VAL A 171 -6.37 -0.43 21.74
C VAL A 171 -5.27 -1.26 21.08
N VAL A 172 -5.46 -1.63 19.81
CA VAL A 172 -4.48 -2.42 19.05
C VAL A 172 -3.23 -1.59 18.75
N GLY A 173 -3.39 -0.35 18.29
CA GLY A 173 -2.27 0.55 17.97
C GLY A 173 -1.31 0.74 19.13
N LYS A 174 -1.86 0.97 20.33
CA LYS A 174 -1.08 1.12 21.55
C LYS A 174 -0.33 -0.16 21.91
N ALA A 175 -0.95 -1.33 21.75
CA ALA A 175 -0.33 -2.61 22.04
C ALA A 175 0.79 -3.00 21.05
N LEU A 176 0.70 -2.57 19.79
CA LEU A 176 1.71 -2.87 18.77
C LEU A 176 2.94 -1.97 18.90
N ILE A 177 2.73 -0.66 18.92
CA ILE A 177 3.81 0.34 18.80
C ILE A 177 3.56 1.62 19.61
N GLY A 178 2.59 1.63 20.53
CA GLY A 178 2.28 2.82 21.34
C GLY A 178 1.57 3.95 20.59
N ALA A 179 1.04 3.71 19.39
CA ALA A 179 0.36 4.71 18.58
C ALA A 179 -1.15 4.80 18.88
N THR A 180 -1.71 6.00 18.74
CA THR A 180 -3.15 6.28 18.88
C THR A 180 -3.62 7.32 17.86
N MET A 181 -4.94 7.45 17.74
CA MET A 181 -5.67 8.43 16.95
C MET A 181 -6.59 9.24 17.86
N GLN A 182 -6.86 10.50 17.49
CA GLN A 182 -7.82 11.34 18.19
C GLN A 182 -8.49 12.34 17.25
N GLY A 183 -9.61 12.91 17.69
CA GLY A 183 -10.26 14.05 17.05
C GLY A 183 -11.43 13.67 16.16
N ASP A 184 -12.15 14.70 15.74
CA ASP A 184 -13.40 14.60 14.99
C ASP A 184 -13.42 15.69 13.93
N LEU A 185 -12.68 15.46 12.84
CA LEU A 185 -12.50 16.45 11.79
C LEU A 185 -13.31 16.05 10.55
N MET A 186 -13.98 17.04 9.95
CA MET A 186 -14.48 16.92 8.60
C MET A 186 -13.30 16.92 7.63
N GLY A 187 -13.27 15.93 6.75
CA GLY A 187 -12.41 15.91 5.58
C GLY A 187 -13.21 16.26 4.33
N ASP A 188 -13.52 15.23 3.57
CA ASP A 188 -14.24 15.25 2.30
C ASP A 188 -13.52 16.01 1.17
N GLN A 189 -12.19 16.04 1.20
CA GLN A 189 -11.36 16.67 0.18
C GLN A 189 -10.47 15.67 -0.56
N VAL A 190 -10.02 16.09 -1.74
CA VAL A 190 -8.90 15.47 -2.46
C VAL A 190 -7.64 16.27 -2.17
N VAL A 191 -6.60 15.61 -1.68
CA VAL A 191 -5.29 16.23 -1.44
C VAL A 191 -4.28 15.76 -2.49
N SER A 192 -3.40 16.67 -2.89
CA SER A 192 -2.34 16.40 -3.87
C SER A 192 -1.05 15.91 -3.20
N MET A 193 -0.03 15.57 -3.99
CA MET A 193 1.31 15.35 -3.48
C MET A 193 1.83 16.55 -2.69
N LYS A 194 2.60 16.26 -1.64
CA LYS A 194 3.33 17.25 -0.86
C LYS A 194 4.65 17.59 -1.55
N GLU A 195 4.58 18.45 -2.57
CA GLU A 195 5.76 18.87 -3.36
C GLU A 195 6.60 19.95 -2.68
N LYS A 196 5.95 20.77 -1.83
CA LYS A 196 6.60 21.91 -1.18
C LYS A 196 6.84 21.63 0.31
N LYS A 197 8.01 22.06 0.80
CA LYS A 197 8.40 21.92 2.22
C LYS A 197 7.33 22.47 3.17
N TYR A 198 6.77 23.64 2.87
CA TYR A 198 5.79 24.35 3.70
C TYR A 198 4.32 23.93 3.49
N GLN A 199 4.04 23.05 2.53
CA GLN A 199 2.67 22.59 2.27
C GLN A 199 2.16 21.76 3.45
N LYS A 200 1.04 22.13 4.07
CA LYS A 200 0.57 21.45 5.29
C LYS A 200 -0.17 20.14 5.00
N SER A 201 -0.82 20.05 3.86
CA SER A 201 -1.60 18.90 3.41
C SER A 201 -0.90 18.13 2.30
N GLY A 202 -1.32 16.90 2.06
CA GLY A 202 -0.90 16.11 0.91
C GLY A 202 -0.20 14.81 1.24
N ILE A 203 0.09 14.08 0.18
CA ILE A 203 0.71 12.75 0.21
C ILE A 203 2.23 12.90 0.21
N ILE A 204 2.93 12.18 1.08
CA ILE A 204 4.39 12.09 0.99
C ILE A 204 4.75 11.36 -0.30
N PRO A 205 5.46 12.02 -1.24
CA PRO A 205 5.71 11.44 -2.56
C PRO A 205 6.82 10.39 -2.51
N ASN A 206 6.83 9.52 -3.53
CA ASN A 206 7.89 8.56 -3.82
C ASN A 206 8.19 7.55 -2.71
N LEU A 207 7.14 7.15 -1.98
CA LEU A 207 7.13 5.96 -1.13
C LEU A 207 6.52 4.79 -1.92
N LEU A 208 6.81 3.55 -1.53
CA LEU A 208 6.16 2.38 -2.13
C LEU A 208 4.63 2.48 -2.00
N LEU A 209 4.14 2.95 -0.86
CA LEU A 209 2.71 3.16 -0.58
C LEU A 209 2.07 4.23 -1.49
N SER A 210 2.84 5.23 -1.93
CA SER A 210 2.36 6.32 -2.78
C SER A 210 2.59 6.09 -4.28
N THR A 211 2.99 4.87 -4.68
CA THR A 211 3.24 4.50 -6.08
C THR A 211 2.03 4.82 -6.96
N GLY A 212 2.22 5.62 -7.99
CA GLY A 212 1.18 6.04 -8.94
C GLY A 212 0.11 6.97 -8.38
N ILE A 213 0.23 7.47 -7.15
CA ILE A 213 -0.79 8.31 -6.53
C ILE A 213 -0.28 9.76 -6.47
N GLU A 214 -0.88 10.62 -7.28
CA GLU A 214 -0.68 12.07 -7.26
C GLU A 214 -1.76 12.79 -6.45
N MET A 215 -2.97 12.22 -6.41
CA MET A 215 -4.17 12.78 -5.80
C MET A 215 -4.89 11.69 -5.01
N ILE A 216 -5.23 11.96 -3.75
CA ILE A 216 -5.96 11.02 -2.90
C ILE A 216 -7.14 11.66 -2.18
N TYR A 217 -8.27 10.94 -2.15
CA TYR A 217 -9.41 11.29 -1.31
C TYR A 217 -9.16 10.90 0.15
N GLU A 218 -9.44 11.82 1.08
CA GLU A 218 -9.09 11.63 2.50
C GLU A 218 -10.16 10.92 3.35
N GLY A 219 -11.34 10.67 2.79
CA GLY A 219 -12.54 10.24 3.55
C GLY A 219 -13.43 11.43 3.89
N ILE A 220 -14.69 11.18 4.27
CA ILE A 220 -15.65 12.22 4.63
C ILE A 220 -15.30 12.81 5.99
N THR A 221 -15.04 11.93 6.95
CA THR A 221 -14.58 12.27 8.30
C THR A 221 -13.23 11.62 8.52
N ILE A 222 -12.42 12.24 9.39
CA ILE A 222 -11.06 11.80 9.68
C ILE A 222 -10.69 12.00 11.15
N ALA A 223 -9.87 11.09 11.67
CA ALA A 223 -9.11 11.23 12.89
C ALA A 223 -7.66 11.63 12.61
N THR A 224 -6.99 12.16 13.64
CA THR A 224 -5.58 12.54 13.60
C THR A 224 -4.75 11.50 14.33
N ILE A 225 -3.84 10.85 13.60
CA ILE A 225 -2.83 9.96 14.19
C ILE A 225 -1.85 10.78 15.00
N GLN A 226 -1.62 10.35 16.23
CA GLN A 226 -0.64 10.98 17.12
C GLN A 226 0.76 10.49 16.75
N PRO A 227 1.72 11.40 16.55
CA PRO A 227 3.08 11.01 16.17
C PRO A 227 3.77 10.22 17.29
N THR A 228 4.62 9.29 16.89
CA THR A 228 5.58 8.59 17.75
C THR A 228 6.95 8.64 17.09
N ASP A 229 8.02 8.31 17.83
CA ASP A 229 9.40 8.32 17.29
C ASP A 229 9.61 7.33 16.12
N ASP A 230 8.72 6.34 16.00
CA ASP A 230 8.83 5.28 15.01
C ASP A 230 7.86 5.42 13.83
N LEU A 231 6.80 6.23 13.96
CA LEU A 231 5.82 6.45 12.90
C LEU A 231 6.34 7.42 11.85
N GLN A 232 6.18 7.03 10.59
CA GLN A 232 6.46 7.86 9.42
C GLN A 232 5.15 8.36 8.82
N PRO A 233 5.06 9.65 8.44
CA PRO A 233 3.86 10.18 7.83
C PRO A 233 3.68 9.68 6.39
N LEU A 234 2.43 9.49 5.97
CA LEU A 234 2.07 9.17 4.59
C LEU A 234 1.10 10.18 3.98
N ILE A 235 0.01 10.50 4.67
CA ILE A 235 -0.99 11.46 4.19
C ILE A 235 -1.28 12.48 5.28
N TYR A 236 -1.09 13.75 4.95
CA TYR A 236 -1.66 14.86 5.70
C TYR A 236 -2.97 15.29 5.06
N GLY A 237 -4.03 15.38 5.85
CA GLY A 237 -5.34 15.80 5.38
C GLY A 237 -5.39 17.28 4.99
N SER A 238 -6.50 17.71 4.42
CA SER A 238 -6.78 19.08 4.02
C SER A 238 -6.71 20.07 5.19
N ALA A 239 -7.07 19.63 6.40
CA ALA A 239 -6.90 20.37 7.65
C ALA A 239 -5.43 20.42 8.15
N GLY A 240 -4.49 19.77 7.45
CA GLY A 240 -3.06 19.73 7.79
C GLY A 240 -2.70 18.76 8.92
N ASN A 241 -3.65 17.95 9.37
CA ASN A 241 -3.46 16.91 10.37
C ASN A 241 -2.92 15.61 9.73
N LEU A 242 -2.24 14.78 10.51
CA LEU A 242 -1.73 13.48 10.06
C LEU A 242 -2.87 12.46 10.01
N VAL A 243 -3.32 12.11 8.81
CA VAL A 243 -4.45 11.18 8.59
C VAL A 243 -3.97 9.76 8.44
N THR A 244 -2.82 9.57 7.80
CA THR A 244 -2.25 8.24 7.56
C THR A 244 -0.77 8.23 7.89
N ALA A 245 -0.34 7.22 8.63
CA ALA A 245 1.05 6.99 9.03
C ALA A 245 1.38 5.51 8.96
N PHE A 246 2.67 5.17 8.87
CA PHE A 246 3.13 3.80 8.82
C PHE A 246 4.36 3.59 9.68
N TYR A 247 4.57 2.35 10.09
CA TYR A 247 5.74 1.86 10.78
C TYR A 247 6.41 0.80 9.90
N ASP A 248 7.73 0.91 9.73
CA ASP A 248 8.55 -0.10 9.04
C ASP A 248 9.91 -0.20 9.74
N LYS A 249 9.98 -1.04 10.79
CA LYS A 249 11.22 -1.31 11.53
C LYS A 249 11.28 -2.78 11.95
N GLY A 250 12.49 -3.36 11.94
CA GLY A 250 12.71 -4.74 12.35
C GLY A 250 11.99 -5.78 11.49
N GLY A 251 11.69 -5.45 10.22
CA GLY A 251 10.92 -6.32 9.33
C GLY A 251 9.45 -6.47 9.72
N LYS A 252 8.90 -5.54 10.51
CA LYS A 252 7.48 -5.49 10.89
C LYS A 252 6.86 -4.24 10.29
N ARG A 253 5.67 -4.39 9.72
CA ARG A 253 4.95 -3.31 9.04
C ARG A 253 3.55 -3.13 9.61
N VAL A 254 3.18 -1.88 9.92
CA VAL A 254 1.80 -1.51 10.23
C VAL A 254 1.44 -0.17 9.60
N ILE A 255 0.22 -0.07 9.08
CA ILE A 255 -0.38 1.19 8.61
C ILE A 255 -1.49 1.58 9.57
N PHE A 256 -1.51 2.86 9.90
CA PHE A 256 -2.59 3.54 10.60
C PHE A 256 -3.27 4.48 9.61
N ASP A 257 -4.58 4.40 9.48
CA ASP A 257 -5.37 5.31 8.65
C ASP A 257 -6.62 5.74 9.39
N GLY A 258 -6.77 7.06 9.56
CA GLY A 258 -7.84 7.67 10.32
C GLY A 258 -9.06 8.04 9.49
N GLY A 259 -9.21 7.60 8.24
CA GLY A 259 -10.34 7.98 7.39
C GLY A 259 -10.96 6.80 6.66
N PHE A 260 -11.47 5.79 7.38
CA PHE A 260 -12.05 4.59 6.77
C PHE A 260 -13.27 4.88 5.90
N THR A 261 -13.92 6.04 6.06
CA THR A 261 -15.08 6.43 5.23
C THR A 261 -14.78 6.40 3.73
N ARG A 262 -13.52 6.55 3.31
CA ARG A 262 -13.12 6.41 1.90
C ARG A 262 -13.29 4.98 1.35
N LEU A 263 -13.36 3.96 2.21
CA LEU A 263 -13.52 2.57 1.80
C LEU A 263 -14.91 2.25 1.25
N TYR A 264 -15.91 3.09 1.51
CA TYR A 264 -17.29 2.87 1.08
C TYR A 264 -18.04 4.13 0.62
N ASN A 265 -17.48 5.31 0.85
CA ASN A 265 -17.98 6.56 0.27
C ASN A 265 -17.00 7.03 -0.80
N LYS A 266 -17.54 7.43 -1.95
CA LYS A 266 -16.76 8.05 -3.01
C LYS A 266 -15.50 7.25 -3.36
N TRP A 267 -15.60 5.91 -3.38
CA TRP A 267 -14.47 5.01 -3.62
C TRP A 267 -13.70 5.33 -4.91
N ASP A 268 -14.45 5.68 -5.97
CA ASP A 268 -13.87 6.02 -7.27
C ASP A 268 -13.20 7.40 -7.26
N THR A 269 -13.33 8.18 -6.18
CA THR A 269 -12.65 9.46 -6.03
C THR A 269 -11.18 9.25 -5.69
N ALA A 270 -10.35 9.79 -6.59
CA ALA A 270 -8.91 10.03 -6.45
C ALA A 270 -8.15 8.94 -5.68
N GLY A 271 -7.64 7.93 -6.39
CA GLY A 271 -6.54 7.08 -5.90
C GLY A 271 -6.87 6.08 -4.79
N THR A 272 -8.08 6.06 -4.23
CA THR A 272 -8.45 5.16 -3.10
C THR A 272 -8.20 3.68 -3.41
N GLY A 273 -8.70 3.19 -4.55
CA GLY A 273 -8.48 1.80 -4.94
C GLY A 273 -7.00 1.44 -5.12
N ARG A 274 -6.22 2.32 -5.76
CA ARG A 274 -4.76 2.14 -5.91
C ARG A 274 -4.06 2.14 -4.56
N TYR A 275 -4.43 3.05 -3.67
CA TYR A 275 -3.87 3.12 -2.33
C TYR A 275 -4.10 1.82 -1.54
N VAL A 276 -5.33 1.29 -1.57
CA VAL A 276 -5.67 0.00 -0.94
C VAL A 276 -4.82 -1.14 -1.52
N MET A 277 -4.65 -1.19 -2.84
CA MET A 277 -3.80 -2.21 -3.49
C MET A 277 -2.32 -2.07 -3.13
N ASN A 278 -1.79 -0.85 -3.11
CA ASN A 278 -0.41 -0.57 -2.71
C ASN A 278 -0.17 -0.94 -1.25
N ALA A 279 -1.09 -0.58 -0.35
CA ALA A 279 -1.03 -0.92 1.06
C ALA A 279 -1.00 -2.44 1.25
N ALA A 280 -1.89 -3.18 0.58
CA ALA A 280 -1.92 -4.64 0.65
C ALA A 280 -0.62 -5.29 0.14
N ALA A 281 -0.08 -4.80 -0.97
CA ALA A 281 1.16 -5.30 -1.56
C ALA A 281 2.39 -4.99 -0.68
N TRP A 282 2.40 -3.84 -0.01
CA TRP A 282 3.47 -3.44 0.90
C TRP A 282 3.40 -4.23 2.22
N LEU A 283 2.21 -4.43 2.77
CA LEU A 283 1.98 -5.19 3.99
C LEU A 283 2.22 -6.70 3.83
N ALA A 284 2.20 -7.23 2.61
CA ALA A 284 2.61 -8.60 2.32
C ALA A 284 4.08 -8.87 2.70
N ASN A 285 4.91 -7.81 2.80
CA ASN A 285 6.28 -7.87 3.30
C ASN A 285 7.14 -8.88 2.51
N TYR A 286 7.07 -8.78 1.18
CA TYR A 286 7.77 -9.68 0.26
C TYR A 286 9.28 -9.70 0.52
N GLU A 287 9.89 -8.56 0.84
CA GLU A 287 11.33 -8.47 1.14
C GLU A 287 11.76 -9.42 2.26
N ARG A 288 10.83 -9.77 3.16
CA ARG A 288 11.05 -10.70 4.27
C ARG A 288 10.64 -12.12 3.93
N PHE A 289 9.47 -12.31 3.34
CA PHE A 289 8.87 -13.64 3.16
C PHE A 289 9.14 -14.27 1.80
N GLY A 290 9.64 -13.51 0.83
CA GLY A 290 9.96 -13.96 -0.52
C GLY A 290 8.80 -14.72 -1.15
N ASP A 291 9.10 -15.90 -1.69
CA ASP A 291 8.13 -16.70 -2.43
C ASP A 291 6.97 -17.24 -1.58
N GLN A 292 7.06 -17.19 -0.25
CA GLN A 292 5.95 -17.59 0.62
C GLN A 292 4.71 -16.70 0.47
N VAL A 293 4.90 -15.47 -0.03
CA VAL A 293 3.84 -14.48 -0.19
C VAL A 293 3.55 -14.11 -1.64
N VAL A 294 4.04 -14.84 -2.63
CA VAL A 294 3.69 -14.60 -4.05
C VAL A 294 2.98 -15.81 -4.65
N GLY A 295 2.24 -15.59 -5.74
CA GLY A 295 1.67 -16.68 -6.50
C GLY A 295 2.77 -17.58 -7.05
N LEU A 296 2.67 -18.90 -6.81
CA LEU A 296 3.54 -19.87 -7.47
C LEU A 296 3.33 -19.73 -8.98
N LYS A 297 4.39 -19.42 -9.73
CA LYS A 297 4.36 -19.52 -11.19
C LYS A 297 4.00 -20.97 -11.51
N THR A 298 2.81 -21.21 -12.05
CA THR A 298 2.54 -22.45 -12.76
C THR A 298 3.54 -22.51 -13.90
N GLU A 299 4.57 -23.35 -13.75
CA GLU A 299 5.40 -23.74 -14.88
C GLU A 299 4.43 -24.23 -15.95
N THR A 300 4.31 -23.44 -17.01
CA THR A 300 3.64 -23.87 -18.22
C THR A 300 4.49 -25.02 -18.72
N LYS A 301 4.06 -26.25 -18.45
CA LYS A 301 4.59 -27.42 -19.14
C LYS A 301 4.46 -27.11 -20.62
N LYS A 302 5.59 -26.88 -21.27
CA LYS A 302 5.68 -26.95 -22.71
C LYS A 302 5.45 -28.41 -23.05
N ASP A 303 4.26 -28.70 -23.57
CA ASP A 303 4.02 -29.90 -24.35
C ASP A 303 4.82 -29.83 -25.66
#